data_AF-A0A836PNX2-F1
#
_entry.id   AF-A0A836PNX2-F1
#
_cell.length_a   1.000
_cell.length_b   1.000
_cell.length_c   1.000
_cell.angle_alpha   90.00
_cell.angle_beta   90.00
_cell.angle_gamma   90.00
#
_symmetry.space_group_name_H-M   'P 1'
#
loop_
_entity.id
_entity.type
_entity.pdbx_description
1 polymer ?
#
loop_
_entity_poly.entity_id
_entity_poly.type
_entity_poly.pdbx_seq_one_letter_code
_entity_poly.pdbx_strand_id
1 'polypeptide(L)'
;MSTFLATQGMRVQRHFEVFEIDLPVITGVCTLGSSDGFGTPLTCDQAWTNEYKTYYFTNENAPILPSISGEPIYRCMTAIKENTTELKPGDGLSARGSLSITFNDFTKQDPNIGTAGVTTTVKNQGTFFGKLNARQIFENKDVRLKLYRVEPDGSVDLANGAETRHYTANAFKLNPKSGKWTLECKDVIAVANLNDKSWPINTGGVLRLDVNDSVTAIPVDGDTDYSSAVFVRYGDEISEVTSVSNNLTPTATLNVTTRGSDLFAPVSAVLLTETSASSHSAGDEVFICDLSDDETGDLLLARILTDSDLDASLIPAVEWAAEWAEWHASDVINTLHTESESVNTVLNRILTGFLMDLWFSTTDNLVKLSAISVWKESTATLTEGKEINSYTINKTPKESIRASRALVVYDKRDLSFSDDTPSYK
;
A
#
# COMPACT_ATOMS: atom_id res chain seq x y z
N MET A 1 20.57 30.04 -4.73
CA MET A 1 19.49 29.59 -5.62
C MET A 1 18.20 29.59 -4.82
N SER A 2 17.06 30.01 -5.40
CA SER A 2 15.79 30.10 -4.68
C SER A 2 15.13 28.72 -4.60
N THR A 3 14.73 28.27 -3.41
CA THR A 3 14.01 26.99 -3.24
C THR A 3 12.58 27.10 -3.78
N PHE A 4 11.90 25.99 -4.07
CA PHE A 4 10.50 25.99 -4.52
C PHE A 4 9.61 26.90 -3.66
N LEU A 5 9.73 26.76 -2.33
CA LEU A 5 9.02 27.56 -1.33
C LEU A 5 9.33 29.08 -1.40
N ALA A 6 10.56 29.48 -1.75
CA ALA A 6 10.99 30.88 -1.72
C ALA A 6 10.33 31.78 -2.78
N THR A 7 9.65 31.17 -3.76
CA THR A 7 9.19 31.87 -4.97
C THR A 7 7.79 31.42 -5.41
N GLN A 8 7.07 30.72 -4.53
CA GLN A 8 5.66 30.33 -4.68
C GLN A 8 4.72 31.53 -4.90
N GLY A 9 5.11 32.73 -4.43
CA GLY A 9 4.32 33.97 -4.55
C GLY A 9 4.52 34.78 -5.85
N MET A 10 5.34 34.32 -6.79
CA MET A 10 5.60 35.06 -8.04
C MET A 10 4.46 34.89 -9.06
N ARG A 11 3.90 36.01 -9.54
CA ARG A 11 2.68 36.03 -10.37
C ARG A 11 2.86 35.62 -11.84
N VAL A 12 4.10 35.57 -12.35
CA VAL A 12 4.39 35.14 -13.73
C VAL A 12 5.55 34.16 -13.67
N GLN A 13 5.24 32.88 -13.58
CA GLN A 13 6.21 31.78 -13.64
C GLN A 13 5.83 30.83 -14.77
N ARG A 14 6.84 30.37 -15.52
CA ARG A 14 6.67 29.29 -16.48
C ARG A 14 6.91 27.98 -15.75
N HIS A 15 5.90 27.12 -15.71
CA HIS A 15 5.98 25.78 -15.14
C HIS A 15 6.13 24.73 -16.24
N PHE A 16 6.74 23.61 -15.88
CA PHE A 16 6.79 22.41 -16.70
C PHE A 16 7.02 21.19 -15.81
N GLU A 17 6.70 20.01 -16.30
CA GLU A 17 6.80 18.78 -15.54
C GLU A 17 7.85 17.85 -16.15
N VAL A 18 8.56 17.10 -15.31
CA VAL A 18 9.37 15.95 -15.73
C VAL A 18 8.81 14.71 -15.05
N PHE A 19 8.46 13.73 -15.86
CA PHE A 19 8.04 12.42 -15.43
C PHE A 19 9.22 11.46 -15.45
N GLU A 20 9.44 10.77 -14.34
CA GLU A 20 10.49 9.77 -14.17
C GLU A 20 9.85 8.42 -13.85
N ILE A 21 10.36 7.35 -14.45
CA ILE A 21 9.99 5.98 -14.10
C ILE A 21 11.24 5.12 -14.05
N ASP A 22 11.37 4.35 -12.96
CA ASP A 22 12.46 3.40 -12.76
C ASP A 22 12.03 2.02 -13.25
N LEU A 23 12.65 1.55 -14.33
CA LEU A 23 12.35 0.25 -14.92
C LEU A 23 13.55 -0.68 -14.78
N PRO A 24 13.32 -1.98 -14.57
CA PRO A 24 14.39 -2.93 -14.36
C PRO A 24 15.24 -3.08 -15.63
N VAL A 25 16.55 -3.24 -15.43
CA VAL A 25 17.51 -3.46 -16.51
C VAL A 25 18.51 -4.52 -16.10
N ILE A 26 19.16 -5.12 -17.08
CA ILE A 26 20.30 -6.01 -16.87
C ILE A 26 21.50 -5.34 -17.51
N THR A 27 22.46 -4.93 -16.69
CA THR A 27 23.73 -4.38 -17.18
C THR A 27 24.74 -5.51 -17.43
N GLY A 28 25.65 -5.30 -18.38
CA GLY A 28 26.63 -6.30 -18.78
C GLY A 28 26.12 -7.31 -19.81
N VAL A 29 26.35 -8.60 -19.57
CA VAL A 29 26.01 -9.66 -20.53
C VAL A 29 24.50 -9.89 -20.52
N CYS A 30 23.86 -9.64 -21.66
CA CYS A 30 22.45 -9.91 -21.89
C CYS A 30 22.28 -10.69 -23.20
N THR A 31 21.85 -11.94 -23.08
CA THR A 31 21.58 -12.85 -24.22
C THR A 31 20.18 -13.41 -24.12
N LEU A 32 19.56 -13.72 -25.26
CA LEU A 32 18.29 -14.43 -25.34
C LEU A 32 18.49 -15.66 -26.23
N GLY A 33 18.67 -16.82 -25.61
CA GLY A 33 19.16 -18.02 -26.26
C GLY A 33 20.54 -17.79 -26.87
N SER A 34 20.65 -17.87 -28.20
CA SER A 34 21.89 -17.62 -28.94
C SER A 34 22.00 -16.20 -29.53
N SER A 35 21.03 -15.32 -29.26
CA SER A 35 20.99 -13.95 -29.79
C SER A 35 21.32 -12.92 -28.72
N ASP A 36 21.73 -11.72 -29.15
CA ASP A 36 21.90 -10.58 -28.25
C ASP A 36 20.53 -10.11 -27.73
N GLY A 37 20.43 -9.89 -26.43
CA GLY A 37 19.22 -9.37 -25.80
C GLY A 37 19.16 -7.84 -25.75
N PHE A 38 18.07 -7.30 -25.19
CA PHE A 38 17.79 -5.85 -25.16
C PHE A 38 18.00 -5.21 -23.78
N GLY A 39 18.67 -5.91 -22.86
CA GLY A 39 19.07 -5.40 -21.53
C GLY A 39 17.92 -5.23 -20.55
N THR A 40 16.87 -6.05 -20.65
CA THR A 40 15.73 -6.06 -19.72
C THR A 40 15.43 -7.49 -19.24
N PRO A 41 14.80 -7.68 -18.07
CA PRO A 41 14.49 -9.03 -17.57
C PRO A 41 13.64 -9.89 -18.52
N LEU A 42 12.79 -9.27 -19.35
CA LEU A 42 11.99 -10.00 -20.34
C LEU A 42 12.76 -10.36 -21.62
N THR A 43 13.97 -9.85 -21.78
CA THR A 43 14.76 -9.97 -23.02
C THR A 43 16.18 -10.48 -22.80
N CYS A 44 16.49 -10.96 -21.60
CA CYS A 44 17.75 -11.60 -21.26
C CYS A 44 17.47 -12.89 -20.47
N ASP A 45 18.30 -13.90 -20.66
CA ASP A 45 18.27 -15.15 -19.87
C ASP A 45 18.90 -14.98 -18.49
N GLN A 46 19.72 -13.93 -18.32
CA GLN A 46 20.40 -13.62 -17.07
C GLN A 46 19.39 -13.15 -16.01
N ALA A 47 19.59 -13.60 -14.77
CA ALA A 47 18.78 -13.16 -13.65
C ALA A 47 18.99 -11.66 -13.38
N TRP A 48 17.89 -10.98 -13.08
CA TRP A 48 17.92 -9.58 -12.69
C TRP A 48 18.47 -9.41 -11.27
N THR A 49 19.45 -8.52 -11.10
CA THR A 49 20.20 -8.29 -9.85
C THR A 49 19.79 -7.00 -9.14
N ASN A 50 18.52 -6.64 -9.21
CA ASN A 50 17.95 -5.42 -8.61
C ASN A 50 18.50 -4.11 -9.21
N GLU A 51 18.85 -4.12 -10.50
CA GLU A 51 19.36 -2.96 -11.24
C GLU A 51 18.24 -2.21 -11.97
N TYR A 52 18.26 -0.88 -11.93
CA TYR A 52 17.24 -0.03 -12.54
C TYR A 52 17.84 1.04 -13.44
N LYS A 53 17.05 1.42 -14.47
CA LYS A 53 17.28 2.61 -15.28
C LYS A 53 16.10 3.56 -15.14
N THR A 54 16.39 4.82 -14.86
CA THR A 54 15.39 5.89 -14.87
C THR A 54 15.18 6.41 -16.28
N TYR A 55 13.92 6.46 -16.72
CA TYR A 55 13.51 7.07 -17.98
C TYR A 55 12.89 8.43 -17.71
N TYR A 56 13.27 9.44 -18.50
CA TYR A 56 12.85 10.83 -18.30
C TYR A 56 11.97 11.31 -19.46
N PHE A 57 10.80 11.85 -19.14
CA PHE A 57 9.85 12.40 -20.10
C PHE A 57 9.39 13.78 -19.63
N THR A 58 9.04 14.67 -20.56
CA THR A 58 8.54 16.01 -20.23
C THR A 58 7.52 16.47 -21.27
N ASN A 59 6.82 17.57 -20.98
CA ASN A 59 5.82 18.15 -21.87
C ASN A 59 6.44 18.55 -23.22
N GLU A 60 5.65 18.46 -24.28
CA GLU A 60 6.10 18.86 -25.63
C GLU A 60 6.55 20.32 -25.69
N ASN A 61 5.94 21.18 -24.88
CA ASN A 61 6.21 22.62 -24.81
C ASN A 61 7.21 23.03 -23.70
N ALA A 62 7.86 22.05 -23.05
CA ALA A 62 8.90 22.31 -22.06
C ALA A 62 10.12 23.04 -22.70
N PRO A 63 10.91 23.79 -21.90
CA PRO A 63 12.19 24.33 -22.36
C PRO A 63 13.12 23.21 -22.84
N ILE A 64 14.20 23.57 -23.55
CA ILE A 64 15.23 22.59 -23.91
C ILE A 64 15.99 22.25 -22.63
N LEU A 65 15.91 20.98 -22.23
CA LEU A 65 16.55 20.50 -21.01
C LEU A 65 17.80 19.68 -21.35
N PRO A 66 18.87 19.76 -20.54
CA PRO A 66 20.01 18.86 -20.65
C PRO A 66 19.65 17.43 -20.26
N SER A 67 20.47 16.47 -20.65
CA SER A 67 20.37 15.08 -20.17
C SER A 67 20.63 14.99 -18.66
N ILE A 68 19.93 14.08 -17.98
CA ILE A 68 20.16 13.76 -16.57
C ILE A 68 20.94 12.43 -16.52
N SER A 69 22.10 12.42 -15.87
CA SER A 69 22.95 11.22 -15.77
C SER A 69 23.28 10.55 -17.12
N GLY A 70 23.40 11.35 -18.19
CA GLY A 70 23.65 10.87 -19.55
C GLY A 70 22.41 10.36 -20.31
N GLU A 71 21.25 10.32 -19.66
CA GLU A 71 19.98 9.93 -20.28
C GLU A 71 19.21 11.15 -20.81
N PRO A 72 18.69 11.10 -22.05
CA PRO A 72 17.92 12.19 -22.62
C PRO A 72 16.54 12.32 -21.96
N ILE A 73 16.06 13.56 -21.85
CA ILE A 73 14.66 13.84 -21.46
C ILE A 73 13.81 13.96 -22.72
N TYR A 74 12.88 13.03 -22.91
CA TYR A 74 12.05 12.99 -24.11
C TYR A 74 10.83 13.93 -23.99
N ARG A 75 10.71 14.90 -24.90
CA ARG A 75 9.57 15.84 -24.98
C ARG A 75 8.38 15.21 -25.72
N CYS A 76 7.61 14.39 -25.03
CA CYS A 76 6.49 13.65 -25.63
C CYS A 76 5.23 13.56 -24.76
N MET A 77 5.22 14.17 -23.56
CA MET A 77 4.03 14.20 -22.71
C MET A 77 3.01 15.21 -23.25
N THR A 78 1.79 14.74 -23.49
CA THR A 78 0.70 15.54 -24.07
C THR A 78 -0.41 15.87 -23.08
N ALA A 79 -0.56 15.07 -22.03
CA ALA A 79 -1.54 15.31 -20.98
C ALA A 79 -1.07 14.69 -19.65
N ILE A 80 -1.42 15.37 -18.56
CA ILE A 80 -1.22 14.94 -17.19
C ILE A 80 -2.58 15.05 -16.52
N LYS A 81 -3.06 13.97 -15.92
CA LYS A 81 -4.26 13.96 -15.09
C LYS A 81 -3.87 13.40 -13.73
N GLU A 82 -3.95 14.25 -12.72
CA GLU A 82 -3.65 13.90 -11.34
C GLU A 82 -4.91 14.08 -10.50
N ASN A 83 -5.24 13.06 -9.72
CA ASN A 83 -6.22 13.17 -8.64
C ASN A 83 -5.45 13.05 -7.33
N THR A 84 -5.55 14.06 -6.47
CA THR A 84 -4.89 14.06 -5.17
C THR A 84 -5.62 13.16 -4.20
N THR A 85 -4.89 12.64 -3.21
CA THR A 85 -5.47 11.93 -2.06
C THR A 85 -6.52 12.82 -1.37
N GLU A 86 -7.68 12.25 -1.07
CA GLU A 86 -8.78 12.96 -0.40
C GLU A 86 -9.02 12.33 0.96
N LEU A 87 -8.76 13.09 2.03
CA LEU A 87 -9.10 12.67 3.38
C LEU A 87 -10.62 12.53 3.50
N LYS A 88 -11.06 11.45 4.17
CA LYS A 88 -12.47 11.22 4.46
C LYS A 88 -12.68 11.11 5.97
N PRO A 89 -12.69 12.24 6.68
CA PRO A 89 -12.89 12.26 8.13
C PRO A 89 -14.07 11.40 8.56
N GLY A 90 -13.78 10.40 9.39
CA GLY A 90 -14.77 9.50 10.01
C GLY A 90 -15.21 8.33 9.12
N ASP A 91 -14.76 8.28 7.87
CA ASP A 91 -14.98 7.15 6.95
C ASP A 91 -13.72 6.24 6.87
N GLY A 92 -12.69 6.49 7.69
CA GLY A 92 -11.48 5.67 7.81
C GLY A 92 -10.41 6.01 6.77
N LEU A 93 -10.10 5.06 5.89
CA LEU A 93 -9.03 5.19 4.91
C LEU A 93 -9.35 6.26 3.84
N SER A 94 -8.36 7.12 3.57
CA SER A 94 -8.49 8.19 2.58
C SER A 94 -8.71 7.67 1.16
N ALA A 95 -9.40 8.46 0.33
CA ALA A 95 -9.51 8.19 -1.09
C ALA A 95 -8.15 8.30 -1.77
N ARG A 96 -7.83 7.31 -2.59
CA ARG A 96 -6.50 7.10 -3.16
C ARG A 96 -6.16 8.12 -4.23
N GLY A 97 -4.91 8.56 -4.19
CA GLY A 97 -4.34 9.37 -5.26
C GLY A 97 -4.15 8.55 -6.54
N SER A 98 -4.21 9.21 -7.69
CA SER A 98 -3.92 8.58 -8.97
C SER A 98 -3.26 9.54 -9.93
N LEU A 99 -2.36 9.04 -10.78
CA LEU A 99 -1.71 9.82 -11.82
C LEU A 99 -1.86 9.10 -13.16
N SER A 100 -2.18 9.86 -14.22
CA SER A 100 -2.22 9.37 -15.58
C SER A 100 -1.46 10.32 -16.49
N ILE A 101 -0.45 9.78 -17.20
CA ILE A 101 0.34 10.53 -18.18
C ILE A 101 0.07 9.98 -19.57
N THR A 102 -0.23 10.86 -20.52
CA THR A 102 -0.43 10.50 -21.93
C THR A 102 0.73 10.96 -22.79
N PHE A 103 1.28 10.07 -23.60
CA PHE A 103 2.45 10.31 -24.45
C PHE A 103 2.12 10.22 -25.94
N ASN A 104 2.81 11.04 -26.74
CA ASN A 104 2.95 10.83 -28.17
C ASN A 104 4.15 9.90 -28.44
N ASP A 105 3.93 8.85 -29.23
CA ASP A 105 4.99 7.92 -29.59
C ASP A 105 5.89 8.48 -30.71
N PHE A 106 7.08 7.90 -30.85
CA PHE A 106 8.06 8.30 -31.85
C PHE A 106 8.87 7.11 -32.38
N THR A 107 9.55 7.31 -33.51
CA THR A 107 10.30 6.26 -34.22
C THR A 107 11.79 6.59 -34.27
N LYS A 108 12.59 5.66 -34.83
CA LYS A 108 14.04 5.81 -35.03
C LYS A 108 14.85 5.94 -33.73
N GLN A 109 14.30 5.44 -32.63
CA GLN A 109 14.91 5.43 -31.31
C GLN A 109 14.61 4.09 -30.61
N ASP A 110 15.33 3.83 -29.53
CA ASP A 110 15.15 2.64 -28.70
C ASP A 110 15.27 3.02 -27.22
N PRO A 111 14.46 2.45 -26.33
CA PRO A 111 14.58 2.70 -24.89
C PRO A 111 15.87 2.20 -24.24
N ASN A 112 16.53 1.18 -24.81
CA ASN A 112 17.67 0.51 -24.19
C ASN A 112 18.96 0.72 -25.01
N ILE A 113 19.22 1.97 -25.45
CA ILE A 113 20.43 2.33 -26.20
C ILE A 113 21.68 1.86 -25.44
N GLY A 114 22.63 1.29 -26.19
CA GLY A 114 23.91 0.82 -25.66
C GLY A 114 23.96 -0.69 -25.37
N THR A 115 22.81 -1.37 -25.40
CA THR A 115 22.75 -2.84 -25.31
C THR A 115 23.09 -3.49 -26.66
N ALA A 116 23.68 -4.69 -26.61
CA ALA A 116 24.18 -5.38 -27.81
C ALA A 116 23.09 -5.64 -28.86
N GLY A 117 21.88 -6.01 -28.43
CA GLY A 117 20.74 -6.24 -29.34
C GLY A 117 20.21 -4.98 -30.01
N VAL A 118 20.53 -3.77 -29.53
CA VAL A 118 20.01 -2.51 -30.08
C VAL A 118 20.87 -2.01 -31.24
N THR A 119 20.71 -2.65 -32.39
CA THR A 119 21.35 -2.27 -33.65
C THR A 119 20.65 -1.10 -34.35
N THR A 120 21.29 -0.50 -35.36
CA THR A 120 20.66 0.56 -36.19
C THR A 120 19.37 0.08 -36.87
N THR A 121 19.33 -1.19 -37.30
CA THR A 121 18.12 -1.80 -37.87
C THR A 121 17.00 -1.87 -36.84
N VAL A 122 17.31 -2.33 -35.62
CA VAL A 122 16.33 -2.40 -34.52
C VAL A 122 15.81 -1.01 -34.15
N LYS A 123 16.67 0.01 -34.09
CA LYS A 123 16.26 1.40 -33.83
C LYS A 123 15.20 1.89 -34.83
N ASN A 124 15.28 1.46 -36.10
CA ASN A 124 14.37 1.84 -37.17
C ASN A 124 13.09 0.99 -37.25
N GLN A 125 13.00 -0.13 -36.52
CA GLN A 125 11.82 -0.99 -36.48
C GLN A 125 10.89 -0.60 -35.35
N GLY A 126 9.57 -0.49 -35.61
CA GLY A 126 8.58 -0.18 -34.59
C GLY A 126 8.74 1.23 -33.98
N THR A 127 8.08 1.44 -32.84
CA THR A 127 8.07 2.71 -32.12
C THR A 127 8.75 2.60 -30.75
N PHE A 128 9.16 3.73 -30.17
CA PHE A 128 9.86 3.76 -28.89
C PHE A 128 9.02 3.12 -27.77
N PHE A 129 7.77 3.56 -27.60
CA PHE A 129 6.91 3.02 -26.55
C PHE A 129 6.38 1.62 -26.87
N GLY A 130 6.21 1.28 -28.14
CA GLY A 130 5.90 -0.10 -28.54
C GLY A 130 6.98 -1.09 -28.09
N LYS A 131 8.26 -0.72 -28.25
CA LYS A 131 9.39 -1.52 -27.74
C LYS A 131 9.47 -1.51 -26.22
N LEU A 132 9.31 -0.34 -25.59
CA LEU A 132 9.38 -0.23 -24.15
C LEU A 132 8.32 -1.13 -23.49
N ASN A 133 7.08 -1.05 -23.97
CA ASN A 133 5.98 -1.89 -23.49
C ASN A 133 6.24 -3.40 -23.68
N ALA A 134 6.81 -3.80 -24.82
CA ALA A 134 7.05 -5.21 -25.11
C ALA A 134 8.22 -5.82 -24.31
N ARG A 135 9.10 -4.98 -23.76
CA ARG A 135 10.36 -5.41 -23.14
C ARG A 135 10.43 -5.15 -21.63
N GLN A 136 9.48 -4.42 -21.06
CA GLN A 136 9.53 -4.00 -19.66
C GLN A 136 8.31 -4.45 -18.86
N ILE A 137 8.52 -4.55 -17.55
CA ILE A 137 7.46 -4.79 -16.56
C ILE A 137 7.21 -3.44 -15.87
N PHE A 138 6.01 -2.89 -16.05
CA PHE A 138 5.63 -1.59 -15.48
C PHE A 138 4.98 -1.69 -14.12
N GLU A 139 4.29 -2.80 -13.84
CA GLU A 139 3.54 -2.96 -12.60
C GLU A 139 4.48 -2.91 -11.38
N ASN A 140 4.04 -2.19 -10.35
CA ASN A 140 4.75 -2.00 -9.10
C ASN A 140 6.17 -1.44 -9.31
N LYS A 141 6.28 -0.42 -10.17
CA LYS A 141 7.53 0.32 -10.41
C LYS A 141 7.42 1.76 -9.97
N ASP A 142 8.52 2.29 -9.45
CA ASP A 142 8.55 3.63 -8.88
C ASP A 142 8.45 4.69 -9.96
N VAL A 143 7.61 5.67 -9.67
CA VAL A 143 7.29 6.78 -10.55
C VAL A 143 7.38 8.08 -9.78
N ARG A 144 7.98 9.09 -10.40
CA ARG A 144 8.08 10.44 -9.86
C ARG A 144 7.57 11.46 -10.87
N LEU A 145 6.60 12.27 -10.47
CA LEU A 145 6.23 13.47 -11.20
C LEU A 145 6.90 14.67 -10.54
N LYS A 146 7.82 15.32 -11.25
CA LYS A 146 8.54 16.49 -10.78
C LYS A 146 7.98 17.76 -11.39
N LEU A 147 7.48 18.65 -10.55
CA LEU A 147 6.93 19.95 -10.94
C LEU A 147 8.03 21.00 -10.83
N TYR A 148 8.51 21.46 -11.98
CA TYR A 148 9.54 22.48 -12.07
C TYR A 148 8.95 23.84 -12.43
N ARG A 149 9.80 24.84 -12.22
CA ARG A 149 9.62 26.17 -12.77
C ARG A 149 10.89 26.61 -13.48
N VAL A 150 10.72 27.60 -14.35
CA VAL A 150 11.84 28.34 -14.93
C VAL A 150 12.16 29.52 -14.00
N GLU A 151 13.43 29.66 -13.64
CA GLU A 151 13.91 30.75 -12.79
C GLU A 151 13.85 32.10 -13.54
N PRO A 152 13.91 33.24 -12.83
CA PRO A 152 13.77 34.57 -13.47
C PRO A 152 14.82 34.88 -14.54
N ASP A 153 15.99 34.25 -14.47
CA ASP A 153 17.07 34.38 -15.46
C ASP A 153 16.92 33.43 -16.65
N GLY A 154 15.84 32.64 -16.70
CA GLY A 154 15.57 31.65 -17.73
C GLY A 154 16.24 30.29 -17.50
N SER A 155 17.00 30.12 -16.41
CA SER A 155 17.63 28.85 -16.05
C SER A 155 16.64 27.86 -15.41
N VAL A 156 17.06 26.60 -15.32
CA VAL A 156 16.29 25.51 -14.72
C VAL A 156 17.23 24.73 -13.78
N ASP A 157 16.86 24.66 -12.50
CA ASP A 157 17.52 23.79 -11.53
C ASP A 157 16.87 22.40 -11.54
N LEU A 158 17.41 21.49 -12.37
CA LEU A 158 16.96 20.10 -12.43
C LEU A 158 17.42 19.24 -11.23
N ALA A 159 18.27 19.77 -10.34
CA ALA A 159 18.76 19.02 -9.20
C ALA A 159 17.88 19.23 -7.97
N ASN A 160 17.49 20.48 -7.67
CA ASN A 160 16.76 20.82 -6.44
C ASN A 160 15.54 21.71 -6.68
N GLY A 161 15.24 22.08 -7.92
CA GLY A 161 14.20 23.06 -8.26
C GLY A 161 12.78 22.49 -8.38
N ALA A 162 12.59 21.19 -8.15
CA ALA A 162 11.28 20.53 -8.28
C ALA A 162 10.62 20.21 -6.94
N GLU A 163 9.31 20.38 -6.89
CA GLU A 163 8.45 19.57 -6.01
C GLU A 163 8.31 18.19 -6.63
N THR A 164 8.63 17.12 -5.88
CA THR A 164 8.55 15.75 -6.37
C THR A 164 7.33 15.08 -5.78
N ARG A 165 6.53 14.42 -6.63
CA ARG A 165 5.37 13.62 -6.23
C ARG A 165 5.57 12.17 -6.60
N HIS A 166 5.38 11.29 -5.64
CA HIS A 166 5.68 9.87 -5.73
C HIS A 166 4.43 9.03 -5.99
N TYR A 167 4.56 8.06 -6.89
CA TYR A 167 3.51 7.12 -7.28
C TYR A 167 4.12 5.76 -7.62
N THR A 168 3.24 4.78 -7.81
CA THR A 168 3.59 3.46 -8.33
C THR A 168 2.89 3.22 -9.67
N ALA A 169 3.64 2.78 -10.67
CA ALA A 169 3.11 2.42 -11.97
C ALA A 169 2.18 1.21 -11.88
N ASN A 170 1.05 1.29 -12.57
CA ASN A 170 0.02 0.26 -12.60
C ASN A 170 -0.10 -0.35 -14.01
N ALA A 171 -0.31 0.47 -15.04
CA ALA A 171 -0.49 -0.07 -16.39
C ALA A 171 -0.03 0.89 -17.48
N PHE A 172 0.72 0.35 -18.45
CA PHE A 172 1.13 1.07 -19.65
C PHE A 172 0.37 0.52 -20.87
N LYS A 173 -0.39 1.39 -21.55
CA LYS A 173 -1.37 0.96 -22.57
C LYS A 173 -1.35 1.87 -23.79
N LEU A 174 -1.49 1.27 -24.96
CA LEU A 174 -1.77 1.99 -26.22
C LEU A 174 -3.27 2.22 -26.36
N ASN A 175 -3.67 3.45 -26.65
CA ASN A 175 -5.01 3.74 -27.13
C ASN A 175 -5.05 3.59 -28.65
N PRO A 176 -5.69 2.53 -29.19
CA PRO A 176 -5.64 2.23 -30.62
C PRO A 176 -6.36 3.26 -31.49
N LYS A 177 -7.27 4.06 -30.92
CA LYS A 177 -8.01 5.09 -31.66
C LYS A 177 -7.20 6.36 -31.86
N SER A 178 -6.41 6.75 -30.85
CA SER A 178 -5.59 7.97 -30.91
C SER A 178 -4.12 7.71 -31.25
N GLY A 179 -3.67 6.46 -31.15
CA GLY A 179 -2.24 6.10 -31.29
C GLY A 179 -1.38 6.56 -30.11
N LYS A 180 -1.98 7.11 -29.05
CA LYS A 180 -1.27 7.62 -27.87
C LYS A 180 -1.09 6.54 -26.82
N TRP A 181 0.03 6.61 -26.12
CA TRP A 181 0.30 5.75 -24.96
C TRP A 181 -0.15 6.43 -23.68
N THR A 182 -0.58 5.65 -22.71
CA THR A 182 -0.94 6.14 -21.37
C THR A 182 -0.30 5.26 -20.32
N LEU A 183 0.34 5.89 -19.35
CA LEU A 183 0.77 5.24 -18.12
C LEU A 183 -0.17 5.65 -16.99
N GLU A 184 -0.87 4.65 -16.45
CA GLU A 184 -1.70 4.76 -15.26
C GLU A 184 -0.85 4.43 -14.04
N CYS A 185 -0.90 5.28 -13.02
CA CYS A 185 -0.21 5.13 -11.75
C CYS A 185 -1.21 5.27 -10.60
N LYS A 186 -0.89 4.63 -9.48
CA LYS A 186 -1.65 4.67 -8.23
C LYS A 186 -0.76 5.22 -7.12
N ASP A 187 -1.34 5.61 -5.99
CA ASP A 187 -0.54 5.85 -4.79
C ASP A 187 0.14 4.56 -4.29
N VAL A 188 1.16 4.73 -3.45
CA VAL A 188 2.03 3.61 -3.04
C VAL A 188 1.30 2.62 -2.12
N ILE A 189 0.32 3.07 -1.33
CA ILE A 189 -0.49 2.16 -0.52
C ILE A 189 -1.25 1.18 -1.44
N ALA A 190 -1.48 1.49 -2.73
CA ALA A 190 -2.14 0.57 -3.66
C ALA A 190 -1.38 -0.74 -3.87
N VAL A 191 -0.07 -0.76 -3.60
CA VAL A 191 0.74 -1.99 -3.58
C VAL A 191 0.23 -2.98 -2.54
N ALA A 192 -0.27 -2.48 -1.41
CA ALA A 192 -0.83 -3.32 -0.36
C ALA A 192 -2.17 -3.98 -0.76
N ASN A 193 -2.70 -3.66 -1.96
CA ASN A 193 -3.89 -4.25 -2.57
C ASN A 193 -4.99 -4.62 -1.56
N LEU A 194 -5.39 -3.62 -0.77
CA LEU A 194 -6.08 -3.81 0.52
C LEU A 194 -7.43 -4.55 0.43
N ASN A 195 -8.02 -4.65 -0.77
CA ASN A 195 -9.28 -5.37 -0.98
C ASN A 195 -9.06 -6.85 -1.31
N ASP A 196 -7.90 -7.20 -1.88
CA ASP A 196 -7.59 -8.57 -2.32
C ASP A 196 -6.74 -9.30 -1.27
N LYS A 197 -6.08 -8.56 -0.38
CA LYS A 197 -5.36 -9.11 0.76
C LYS A 197 -6.25 -9.26 1.97
N SER A 198 -6.00 -10.31 2.72
CA SER A 198 -6.68 -10.59 3.98
C SER A 198 -5.73 -10.54 5.16
N TRP A 199 -6.23 -10.08 6.30
CA TRP A 199 -5.53 -10.07 7.57
C TRP A 199 -6.47 -10.51 8.71
N PRO A 200 -6.02 -11.32 9.69
CA PRO A 200 -4.73 -12.00 9.71
C PRO A 200 -4.55 -12.96 8.52
N ILE A 201 -3.31 -13.36 8.24
CA ILE A 201 -3.01 -14.23 7.10
C ILE A 201 -3.53 -15.64 7.41
N ASN A 202 -4.43 -16.15 6.58
CA ASN A 202 -4.86 -17.55 6.70
C ASN A 202 -3.73 -18.48 6.23
N THR A 203 -3.28 -19.37 7.11
CA THR A 203 -2.22 -20.34 6.83
C THR A 203 -2.74 -21.65 6.23
N GLY A 204 -4.05 -21.89 6.23
CA GLY A 204 -4.70 -23.07 5.63
C GLY A 204 -4.64 -24.33 6.50
N GLY A 205 -4.45 -24.18 7.81
CA GLY A 205 -4.36 -25.30 8.75
C GLY A 205 -5.65 -26.12 8.85
N VAL A 206 -5.53 -27.42 9.10
CA VAL A 206 -6.70 -28.33 9.26
C VAL A 206 -6.50 -29.40 10.32
N LEU A 207 -7.62 -29.86 10.90
CA LEU A 207 -7.65 -31.05 11.75
C LEU A 207 -7.41 -32.32 10.92
N ARG A 208 -6.50 -33.19 11.38
CA ARG A 208 -6.28 -34.49 10.73
C ARG A 208 -7.25 -35.57 11.17
N LEU A 209 -7.78 -35.48 12.39
CA LEU A 209 -8.65 -36.47 13.00
C LEU A 209 -9.79 -35.77 13.75
N ASP A 210 -10.89 -36.47 13.94
CA ASP A 210 -11.98 -36.04 14.81
C ASP A 210 -11.47 -35.86 16.25
N VAL A 211 -11.93 -34.80 16.91
CA VAL A 211 -11.67 -34.53 18.32
C VAL A 211 -12.98 -34.35 19.06
N ASN A 212 -13.14 -35.03 20.20
CA ASN A 212 -14.25 -34.74 21.12
C ASN A 212 -13.88 -33.58 22.04
N ASP A 213 -14.81 -33.13 22.89
CA ASP A 213 -14.67 -32.00 23.84
C ASP A 213 -13.60 -32.16 24.93
N SER A 214 -12.97 -33.33 25.05
CA SER A 214 -11.96 -33.63 26.10
C SER A 214 -10.53 -33.80 25.57
N VAL A 215 -10.34 -33.89 24.25
CA VAL A 215 -9.01 -34.05 23.65
C VAL A 215 -8.23 -32.73 23.76
N THR A 216 -7.09 -32.73 24.45
CA THR A 216 -6.17 -31.58 24.55
C THR A 216 -4.91 -31.71 23.69
N ALA A 217 -4.72 -32.85 23.05
CA ALA A 217 -3.69 -33.09 22.05
C ALA A 217 -4.35 -33.04 20.66
N ILE A 218 -4.49 -31.84 20.10
CA ILE A 218 -5.23 -31.56 18.87
C ILE A 218 -4.39 -31.99 17.65
N PRO A 219 -4.81 -33.00 16.87
CA PRO A 219 -4.05 -33.48 15.73
C PRO A 219 -4.27 -32.58 14.52
N VAL A 220 -3.23 -31.82 14.16
CA VAL A 220 -3.25 -30.86 13.03
C VAL A 220 -2.39 -31.34 11.86
N ASP A 221 -2.58 -30.76 10.69
CA ASP A 221 -1.82 -31.06 9.49
C ASP A 221 -0.30 -30.83 9.65
N GLY A 222 0.47 -31.38 8.70
CA GLY A 222 1.92 -31.27 8.68
C GLY A 222 2.47 -30.24 7.70
N ASP A 223 1.61 -29.45 7.06
CA ASP A 223 1.99 -28.49 6.01
C ASP A 223 2.06 -27.06 6.57
N THR A 224 1.22 -26.75 7.56
CA THR A 224 1.16 -25.48 8.27
C THR A 224 2.19 -25.42 9.39
N ASP A 225 2.92 -24.30 9.49
CA ASP A 225 3.83 -24.03 10.60
C ASP A 225 3.06 -23.41 11.78
N TYR A 226 2.92 -24.18 12.87
CA TYR A 226 2.24 -23.72 14.09
C TYR A 226 3.20 -23.20 15.15
N SER A 227 4.50 -23.03 14.86
CA SER A 227 5.52 -22.71 15.88
C SER A 227 5.30 -21.39 16.62
N SER A 228 4.61 -20.43 16.01
CA SER A 228 4.25 -19.14 16.60
C SER A 228 2.83 -19.09 17.17
N ALA A 229 2.05 -20.17 17.07
CA ALA A 229 0.65 -20.17 17.49
C ALA A 229 0.55 -20.04 19.03
N VAL A 230 -0.11 -18.96 19.47
CA VAL A 230 -0.46 -18.75 20.89
C VAL A 230 -1.92 -19.17 21.13
N PHE A 231 -2.80 -18.78 20.22
CA PHE A 231 -4.21 -19.17 20.22
C PHE A 231 -4.56 -19.72 18.84
N VAL A 232 -5.40 -20.75 18.82
CA VAL A 232 -5.98 -21.29 17.58
C VAL A 232 -7.49 -21.35 17.69
N ARG A 233 -8.16 -21.13 16.57
CA ARG A 233 -9.60 -21.37 16.42
C ARG A 233 -9.81 -22.60 15.55
N TYR A 234 -10.74 -23.45 15.96
CA TYR A 234 -11.27 -24.53 15.13
C TYR A 234 -12.78 -24.61 15.35
N GLY A 235 -13.54 -24.40 14.28
CA GLY A 235 -14.99 -24.19 14.38
C GLY A 235 -15.35 -22.98 15.27
N ASP A 236 -16.27 -23.20 16.20
CA ASP A 236 -16.74 -22.20 17.17
C ASP A 236 -15.97 -22.26 18.51
N GLU A 237 -14.76 -22.80 18.49
CA GLU A 237 -13.93 -22.96 19.69
C GLU A 237 -12.56 -22.35 19.49
N ILE A 238 -12.09 -21.65 20.53
CA ILE A 238 -10.75 -21.09 20.59
C ILE A 238 -9.99 -21.78 21.73
N SER A 239 -8.70 -22.04 21.54
CA SER A 239 -7.86 -22.67 22.55
C SER A 239 -6.47 -22.07 22.59
N GLU A 240 -5.92 -21.98 23.80
CA GLU A 240 -4.53 -21.56 24.03
C GLU A 240 -3.59 -22.75 23.80
N VAL A 241 -2.58 -22.54 22.98
CA VAL A 241 -1.55 -23.52 22.65
C VAL A 241 -0.43 -23.44 23.68
N THR A 242 -0.18 -24.55 24.36
CA THR A 242 0.91 -24.67 25.34
C THR A 242 2.21 -25.16 24.73
N SER A 243 2.12 -26.00 23.69
CA SER A 243 3.28 -26.50 22.95
C SER A 243 2.87 -27.17 21.65
N VAL A 244 3.79 -27.18 20.68
CA VAL A 244 3.63 -27.89 19.41
C VAL A 244 4.56 -29.09 19.36
N SER A 245 4.00 -30.27 19.12
CA SER A 245 4.74 -31.52 18.95
C SER A 245 4.80 -31.92 17.48
N ASN A 246 5.95 -32.38 17.01
CA ASN A 246 6.17 -32.88 15.64
C ASN A 246 5.69 -31.90 14.54
N ASN A 247 5.90 -30.59 14.75
CA ASN A 247 5.53 -29.55 13.80
C ASN A 247 6.10 -29.84 12.39
N LEU A 248 5.38 -29.45 11.34
CA LEU A 248 5.75 -29.71 9.94
C LEU A 248 5.97 -31.19 9.61
N THR A 249 5.21 -32.09 10.27
CA THR A 249 5.22 -33.53 9.98
C THR A 249 3.79 -34.09 9.94
N PRO A 250 3.56 -35.26 9.33
CA PRO A 250 2.24 -35.91 9.30
C PRO A 250 1.66 -36.28 10.68
N THR A 251 2.43 -36.11 11.75
CA THR A 251 2.03 -36.40 13.14
C THR A 251 2.02 -35.15 14.02
N ALA A 252 1.96 -33.96 13.41
CA ALA A 252 1.86 -32.69 14.14
C ALA A 252 0.67 -32.70 15.10
N THR A 253 0.86 -32.07 16.25
CA THR A 253 -0.13 -31.98 17.33
C THR A 253 0.05 -30.69 18.10
N LEU A 254 -1.04 -29.95 18.31
CA LEU A 254 -1.09 -28.81 19.23
C LEU A 254 -1.52 -29.33 20.61
N ASN A 255 -0.72 -29.12 21.63
CA ASN A 255 -1.12 -29.38 23.00
C ASN A 255 -1.73 -28.10 23.55
N VAL A 256 -3.01 -28.14 23.90
CA VAL A 256 -3.76 -26.96 24.38
C VAL A 256 -4.02 -27.03 25.87
N THR A 257 -4.36 -25.89 26.48
CA THR A 257 -4.87 -25.85 27.86
C THR A 257 -6.22 -26.57 27.98
N THR A 258 -6.80 -26.58 29.18
CA THR A 258 -8.15 -27.12 29.38
C THR A 258 -9.13 -26.38 28.47
N ARG A 259 -9.72 -27.11 27.52
CA ARG A 259 -10.65 -26.58 26.52
C ARG A 259 -11.92 -26.01 27.15
N GLY A 260 -12.49 -24.99 26.51
CA GLY A 260 -13.67 -24.27 27.01
C GLY A 260 -13.42 -23.43 28.26
N SER A 261 -12.17 -23.09 28.56
CA SER A 261 -11.83 -22.15 29.63
C SER A 261 -11.77 -20.72 29.08
N ASP A 262 -12.10 -19.74 29.92
CA ASP A 262 -11.87 -18.32 29.64
C ASP A 262 -10.41 -18.08 29.25
N LEU A 263 -10.20 -17.35 28.15
CA LEU A 263 -8.89 -17.06 27.61
C LEU A 263 -8.46 -15.64 27.95
N PHE A 264 -7.27 -15.51 28.51
CA PHE A 264 -6.71 -14.23 28.97
C PHE A 264 -5.47 -13.87 28.17
N ALA A 265 -5.27 -12.57 28.01
CA ALA A 265 -4.09 -12.03 27.35
C ALA A 265 -2.83 -12.32 28.18
N PRO A 266 -1.75 -12.88 27.60
CA PRO A 266 -0.55 -13.28 28.35
C PRO A 266 0.14 -12.14 29.13
N VAL A 267 0.09 -10.90 28.62
CA VAL A 267 0.77 -9.73 29.18
C VAL A 267 -0.19 -8.89 30.02
N SER A 268 -1.29 -8.41 29.44
CA SER A 268 -2.23 -7.52 30.13
C SER A 268 -3.13 -8.25 31.14
N ALA A 269 -3.23 -9.58 31.05
CA ALA A 269 -4.15 -10.42 31.82
C ALA A 269 -5.64 -10.03 31.66
N VAL A 270 -5.98 -9.30 30.60
CA VAL A 270 -7.37 -8.97 30.26
C VAL A 270 -8.06 -10.21 29.69
N LEU A 271 -9.33 -10.40 30.04
CA LEU A 271 -10.18 -11.43 29.42
C LEU A 271 -10.33 -11.11 27.93
N LEU A 272 -9.84 -12.00 27.06
CA LEU A 272 -9.93 -11.84 25.61
C LEU A 272 -11.24 -12.42 25.06
N THR A 273 -11.58 -13.63 25.49
CA THR A 273 -12.80 -14.33 25.04
C THR A 273 -13.17 -15.45 26.01
N GLU A 274 -14.48 -15.63 26.22
CA GLU A 274 -15.07 -16.87 26.67
C GLU A 274 -15.13 -17.84 25.47
N THR A 275 -15.14 -19.16 25.71
CA THR A 275 -15.28 -20.18 24.66
C THR A 275 -15.83 -21.48 25.25
N SER A 276 -16.39 -22.37 24.42
CA SER A 276 -16.98 -23.63 24.87
C SER A 276 -16.34 -24.83 24.17
N ALA A 277 -15.97 -25.85 24.96
CA ALA A 277 -15.45 -27.09 24.41
C ALA A 277 -16.53 -27.85 23.62
N SER A 278 -16.21 -28.27 22.40
CA SER A 278 -17.11 -29.01 21.54
C SER A 278 -16.40 -30.10 20.73
N SER A 279 -17.16 -30.93 20.01
CA SER A 279 -16.59 -31.91 19.09
C SER A 279 -16.36 -31.30 17.72
N HIS A 280 -15.21 -31.59 17.10
CA HIS A 280 -14.83 -31.13 15.76
C HIS A 280 -14.42 -32.32 14.89
N SER A 281 -14.59 -32.18 13.58
CA SER A 281 -14.37 -33.24 12.60
C SER A 281 -13.01 -33.10 11.92
N ALA A 282 -12.47 -34.23 11.45
CA ALA A 282 -11.32 -34.22 10.56
C ALA A 282 -11.62 -33.36 9.32
N GLY A 283 -10.68 -32.49 8.97
CA GLY A 283 -10.81 -31.54 7.87
C GLY A 283 -11.37 -30.16 8.25
N ASP A 284 -11.84 -29.97 9.49
CA ASP A 284 -12.19 -28.63 9.98
C ASP A 284 -10.95 -27.73 9.99
N GLU A 285 -11.15 -26.46 9.65
CA GLU A 285 -10.08 -25.46 9.62
C GLU A 285 -9.52 -25.22 11.03
N VAL A 286 -8.20 -25.09 11.11
CA VAL A 286 -7.47 -24.64 12.29
C VAL A 286 -6.81 -23.31 11.94
N PHE A 287 -7.44 -22.24 12.38
CA PHE A 287 -6.98 -20.88 12.15
C PHE A 287 -6.03 -20.45 13.28
N ILE A 288 -4.85 -19.93 12.93
CA ILE A 288 -3.93 -19.33 13.90
C ILE A 288 -4.41 -17.90 14.19
N CYS A 289 -4.92 -17.66 15.39
CA CYS A 289 -5.42 -16.35 15.78
C CYS A 289 -4.26 -15.37 15.97
N ASP A 290 -4.43 -14.15 15.51
CA ASP A 290 -3.48 -13.06 15.76
C ASP A 290 -3.85 -12.35 17.07
N LEU A 291 -2.84 -11.96 17.86
CA LEU A 291 -3.01 -11.40 19.20
C LEU A 291 -2.60 -9.93 19.22
N SER A 292 -3.51 -9.08 19.69
CA SER A 292 -3.18 -7.74 20.20
C SER A 292 -3.29 -7.76 21.71
N ASP A 293 -2.20 -7.46 22.41
CA ASP A 293 -2.11 -7.49 23.88
C ASP A 293 -1.27 -6.30 24.36
N ASP A 294 -1.90 -5.35 25.04
CA ASP A 294 -1.38 -4.00 25.32
C ASP A 294 -0.77 -3.30 24.09
N GLU A 295 -1.32 -3.59 22.91
CA GLU A 295 -0.83 -3.05 21.64
C GLU A 295 -1.45 -1.69 21.34
N THR A 296 -0.64 -0.69 21.03
CA THR A 296 -1.15 0.62 20.60
C THR A 296 -1.62 0.56 19.14
N GLY A 297 -2.60 1.38 18.78
CA GLY A 297 -3.19 1.29 17.43
C GLY A 297 -2.22 1.68 16.31
N ASP A 298 -1.23 2.54 16.56
CA ASP A 298 -0.17 2.83 15.59
C ASP A 298 0.69 1.60 15.26
N LEU A 299 1.01 0.78 16.27
CA LEU A 299 1.76 -0.47 16.10
C LEU A 299 0.92 -1.50 15.34
N LEU A 300 -0.36 -1.67 15.71
CA LEU A 300 -1.26 -2.59 15.02
C LEU A 300 -1.45 -2.19 13.55
N LEU A 301 -1.68 -0.90 13.27
CA LEU A 301 -1.82 -0.39 11.89
C LEU A 301 -0.54 -0.64 11.07
N ALA A 302 0.64 -0.41 11.68
CA ALA A 302 1.92 -0.66 11.01
C ALA A 302 2.11 -2.15 10.71
N ARG A 303 1.80 -3.04 11.67
CA ARG A 303 1.86 -4.50 11.50
C ARG A 303 0.96 -4.96 10.35
N ILE A 304 -0.31 -4.57 10.37
CA ILE A 304 -1.28 -4.92 9.31
C ILE A 304 -0.78 -4.48 7.92
N LEU A 305 -0.24 -3.27 7.81
CA LEU A 305 0.25 -2.76 6.52
C LEU A 305 1.51 -3.49 6.04
N THR A 306 2.44 -3.80 6.94
CA THR A 306 3.66 -4.56 6.61
C THR A 306 3.34 -6.00 6.24
N ASP A 307 2.44 -6.68 6.96
CA ASP A 307 1.92 -8.00 6.59
C ASP A 307 1.20 -7.97 5.24
N SER A 308 0.75 -6.78 4.82
CA SER A 308 0.14 -6.51 3.52
C SER A 308 1.15 -6.03 2.46
N ASP A 309 2.44 -6.35 2.57
CA ASP A 309 3.56 -5.97 1.67
C ASP A 309 3.81 -4.46 1.52
N LEU A 310 3.30 -3.60 2.41
CA LEU A 310 3.77 -2.21 2.43
C LEU A 310 5.21 -2.19 2.98
N ASP A 311 6.12 -1.55 2.25
CA ASP A 311 7.47 -1.33 2.75
C ASP A 311 7.43 -0.50 4.04
N ALA A 312 7.96 -1.07 5.12
CA ALA A 312 8.03 -0.43 6.43
C ALA A 312 8.80 0.90 6.40
N SER A 313 9.69 1.11 5.42
CA SER A 313 10.40 2.38 5.24
C SER A 313 9.48 3.57 4.92
N LEU A 314 8.28 3.29 4.40
CA LEU A 314 7.25 4.29 4.09
C LEU A 314 6.38 4.66 5.30
N ILE A 315 6.52 3.94 6.42
CA ILE A 315 5.80 4.17 7.66
C ILE A 315 6.70 4.97 8.60
N PRO A 316 6.43 6.27 8.84
CA PRO A 316 7.20 7.07 9.79
C PRO A 316 6.78 6.73 11.23
N ALA A 317 7.18 5.54 11.70
CA ALA A 317 6.73 4.96 12.96
C ALA A 317 6.91 5.88 14.17
N VAL A 318 7.99 6.68 14.20
CA VAL A 318 8.21 7.67 15.28
C VAL A 318 7.18 8.80 15.25
N GLU A 319 6.79 9.28 14.07
CA GLU A 319 5.75 10.31 13.93
C GLU A 319 4.39 9.74 14.31
N TRP A 320 4.09 8.50 13.89
CA TRP A 320 2.85 7.81 14.24
C TRP A 320 2.72 7.59 15.75
N ALA A 321 3.77 7.09 16.39
CA ALA A 321 3.79 6.88 17.83
C ALA A 321 3.61 8.20 18.60
N ALA A 322 4.21 9.29 18.11
CA ALA A 322 4.03 10.62 18.72
C ALA A 322 2.60 11.15 18.57
N GLU A 323 1.99 11.01 17.39
CA GLU A 323 0.60 11.40 17.15
C GLU A 323 -0.36 10.53 17.98
N TRP A 324 -0.14 9.22 18.05
CA TRP A 324 -0.93 8.32 18.90
C TRP A 324 -0.80 8.67 20.38
N ALA A 325 0.42 8.90 20.87
CA ALA A 325 0.64 9.27 22.26
C ALA A 325 0.01 10.63 22.64
N GLU A 326 -0.19 11.54 21.68
CA GLU A 326 -0.87 12.81 21.93
C GLU A 326 -2.38 12.64 22.11
N TRP A 327 -3.03 11.81 21.27
CA TRP A 327 -4.50 11.71 21.20
C TRP A 327 -5.10 10.48 21.87
N HIS A 328 -4.31 9.41 21.99
CA HIS A 328 -4.70 8.07 22.41
C HIS A 328 -3.73 7.53 23.48
N ALA A 329 -3.23 8.40 24.35
CA ALA A 329 -2.18 8.11 25.33
C ALA A 329 -2.47 6.94 26.28
N SER A 330 -3.75 6.62 26.50
CA SER A 330 -4.21 5.54 27.38
C SER A 330 -4.94 4.42 26.65
N ASP A 331 -5.05 4.52 25.32
CA ASP A 331 -5.77 3.55 24.53
C ASP A 331 -4.81 2.46 24.06
N VAL A 332 -5.16 1.22 24.40
CA VAL A 332 -4.50 0.00 23.98
C VAL A 332 -5.53 -1.01 23.49
N ILE A 333 -5.10 -1.91 22.62
CA ILE A 333 -5.95 -2.91 21.98
C ILE A 333 -5.60 -4.27 22.58
N ASN A 334 -6.62 -4.89 23.18
CA ASN A 334 -6.58 -6.22 23.76
C ASN A 334 -7.66 -7.08 23.09
N THR A 335 -7.28 -7.91 22.13
CA THR A 335 -8.22 -8.79 21.40
C THR A 335 -7.50 -9.93 20.68
N LEU A 336 -8.26 -10.97 20.34
CA LEU A 336 -7.87 -11.94 19.32
C LEU A 336 -8.52 -11.57 17.99
N HIS A 337 -7.76 -11.70 16.91
CA HIS A 337 -8.27 -11.62 15.55
C HIS A 337 -8.43 -13.06 15.04
N THR A 338 -9.67 -13.53 15.03
CA THR A 338 -10.02 -14.97 14.98
C THR A 338 -10.44 -15.47 13.61
N GLU A 339 -10.35 -14.61 12.59
CA GLU A 339 -10.64 -14.94 11.20
C GLU A 339 -9.99 -13.92 10.27
N SER A 340 -9.73 -14.33 9.03
CA SER A 340 -9.22 -13.44 8.00
C SER A 340 -10.33 -12.56 7.43
N GLU A 341 -10.12 -11.25 7.49
CA GLU A 341 -10.96 -10.24 6.84
C GLU A 341 -10.16 -9.49 5.78
N SER A 342 -10.80 -8.77 4.86
CA SER A 342 -10.05 -7.89 3.95
C SER A 342 -9.29 -6.84 4.75
N VAL A 343 -8.04 -6.56 4.37
CA VAL A 343 -7.19 -5.58 5.06
C VAL A 343 -7.88 -4.21 5.13
N ASN A 344 -8.57 -3.82 4.05
CA ASN A 344 -9.35 -2.59 4.03
C ASN A 344 -10.45 -2.56 5.10
N THR A 345 -11.15 -3.68 5.35
CA THR A 345 -12.15 -3.79 6.43
C THR A 345 -11.51 -3.55 7.78
N VAL A 346 -10.41 -4.25 8.08
CA VAL A 346 -9.73 -4.18 9.37
C VAL A 346 -9.17 -2.77 9.63
N LEU A 347 -8.47 -2.19 8.65
CA LEU A 347 -7.95 -0.82 8.75
C LEU A 347 -9.08 0.19 8.96
N ASN A 348 -10.18 0.10 8.20
CA ASN A 348 -11.30 1.02 8.39
C ASN A 348 -11.93 0.87 9.77
N ARG A 349 -12.08 -0.36 10.30
CA ARG A 349 -12.61 -0.59 11.65
C ARG A 349 -11.74 0.10 12.71
N ILE A 350 -10.42 -0.05 12.63
CA ILE A 350 -9.49 0.57 13.59
C ILE A 350 -9.50 2.10 13.43
N LEU A 351 -9.32 2.61 12.21
CA LEU A 351 -9.25 4.05 11.94
C LEU A 351 -10.55 4.77 12.32
N THR A 352 -11.71 4.19 12.02
CA THR A 352 -13.00 4.78 12.42
C THR A 352 -13.24 4.68 13.92
N GLY A 353 -12.86 3.57 14.56
CA GLY A 353 -13.01 3.37 16.00
C GLY A 353 -12.20 4.35 16.83
N PHE A 354 -10.97 4.66 16.39
CA PHE A 354 -10.08 5.61 17.05
C PHE A 354 -10.15 7.03 16.48
N LEU A 355 -11.01 7.29 15.50
CA LEU A 355 -11.13 8.60 14.85
C LEU A 355 -9.81 9.12 14.26
N MET A 356 -9.11 8.24 13.56
CA MET A 356 -7.84 8.50 12.89
C MET A 356 -8.02 8.51 11.36
N ASP A 357 -7.33 9.42 10.68
CA ASP A 357 -7.18 9.44 9.23
C ASP A 357 -5.81 8.88 8.84
N LEU A 358 -5.80 8.05 7.80
CA LEU A 358 -4.58 7.51 7.20
C LEU A 358 -4.55 7.81 5.70
N TRP A 359 -3.41 8.32 5.22
CA TRP A 359 -3.25 8.71 3.82
C TRP A 359 -1.80 8.61 3.35
N PHE A 360 -1.61 8.56 2.03
CA PHE A 360 -0.26 8.67 1.45
C PHE A 360 0.03 10.12 1.07
N SER A 361 1.11 10.68 1.61
CA SER A 361 1.66 11.97 1.19
C SER A 361 2.57 11.75 -0.01
N THR A 362 2.11 12.17 -1.20
CA THR A 362 2.89 12.02 -2.43
C THR A 362 4.15 12.88 -2.44
N THR A 363 4.16 13.99 -1.70
CA THR A 363 5.32 14.90 -1.62
C THR A 363 6.37 14.43 -0.63
N ASP A 364 5.94 13.87 0.51
CA ASP A 364 6.88 13.35 1.52
C ASP A 364 7.30 11.90 1.24
N ASN A 365 6.59 11.22 0.32
CA ASN A 365 6.73 9.79 0.04
C ASN A 365 6.56 8.90 1.28
N LEU A 366 5.57 9.23 2.12
CA LEU A 366 5.31 8.55 3.40
C LEU A 366 3.81 8.35 3.61
N VAL A 367 3.46 7.28 4.31
CA VAL A 367 2.11 7.08 4.84
C VAL A 367 1.96 7.88 6.13
N LYS A 368 1.02 8.81 6.14
CA LYS A 368 0.75 9.70 7.25
C LYS A 368 -0.47 9.21 8.03
N LEU A 369 -0.44 9.45 9.33
CA LEU A 369 -1.47 9.13 10.30
C LEU A 369 -1.74 10.41 11.11
N SER A 370 -3.01 10.73 11.34
CA SER A 370 -3.43 11.91 12.10
C SER A 370 -4.78 11.66 12.76
N ALA A 371 -5.02 12.20 13.94
CA ALA A 371 -6.38 12.24 14.47
C ALA A 371 -7.28 13.14 13.59
N ILE A 372 -8.57 12.84 13.49
CA ILE A 372 -9.52 13.61 12.65
C ILE A 372 -9.74 15.03 13.19
N SER A 373 -9.60 15.22 14.50
CA SER A 373 -10.01 16.46 15.19
C SER A 373 -8.90 17.50 15.35
N VAL A 374 -7.71 17.27 14.78
CA VAL A 374 -6.58 18.21 14.85
C VAL A 374 -6.72 19.36 13.86
N TRP A 375 -7.64 20.27 14.17
CA TRP A 375 -7.48 21.66 13.74
C TRP A 375 -6.32 22.32 14.52
N LYS A 376 -5.08 21.91 14.24
CA LYS A 376 -3.84 22.46 14.86
C LYS A 376 -3.47 23.86 14.31
N GLU A 377 -4.46 24.73 14.13
CA GLU A 377 -4.40 26.01 13.42
C GLU A 377 -4.35 25.88 11.88
N SER A 378 -5.07 26.77 11.19
CA SER A 378 -5.04 26.80 9.72
C SER A 378 -3.73 27.41 9.25
N THR A 379 -2.95 26.64 8.49
CA THR A 379 -1.71 27.12 7.87
C THR A 379 -1.94 28.02 6.65
N ALA A 380 -3.18 28.05 6.15
CA ALA A 380 -3.56 28.86 5.00
C ALA A 380 -4.87 29.61 5.26
N THR A 381 -4.95 30.85 4.76
CA THR A 381 -6.21 31.58 4.63
C THR A 381 -6.53 31.66 3.15
N LEU A 382 -7.62 31.01 2.74
CA LEU A 382 -8.08 31.07 1.36
C LEU A 382 -9.09 32.20 1.22
N THR A 383 -8.83 33.13 0.31
CA THR A 383 -9.70 34.27 0.02
C THR A 383 -10.39 34.03 -1.32
N GLU A 384 -11.72 34.19 -1.33
CA GLU A 384 -12.50 34.16 -2.57
C GLU A 384 -12.06 35.30 -3.52
N GLY A 385 -11.95 34.98 -4.81
CA GLY A 385 -11.42 35.88 -5.85
C GLY A 385 -9.89 35.94 -5.91
N LYS A 386 -9.18 35.23 -5.04
CA LYS A 386 -7.72 35.03 -5.12
C LYS A 386 -7.38 33.56 -5.26
N GLU A 387 -7.50 32.80 -4.18
CA GLU A 387 -7.16 31.37 -4.15
C GLU A 387 -8.35 30.49 -4.54
N ILE A 388 -9.58 30.97 -4.32
CA ILE A 388 -10.82 30.25 -4.65
C ILE A 388 -11.66 31.10 -5.60
N ASN A 389 -12.14 30.49 -6.69
CA ASN A 389 -13.12 31.13 -7.55
C ASN A 389 -14.51 31.04 -6.94
N SER A 390 -15.33 32.08 -7.13
CA SER A 390 -16.69 32.08 -6.60
C SER A 390 -17.49 30.89 -7.12
N TYR A 391 -18.24 30.24 -6.22
CA TYR A 391 -19.07 29.06 -6.49
C TYR A 391 -18.34 27.80 -7.00
N THR A 392 -17.01 27.74 -6.93
CA THR A 392 -16.28 26.52 -7.34
C THR A 392 -16.12 25.49 -6.23
N ILE A 393 -16.37 25.87 -4.97
CA ILE A 393 -16.44 24.94 -3.84
C ILE A 393 -17.91 24.67 -3.52
N ASN A 394 -18.31 23.40 -3.65
CA ASN A 394 -19.63 22.94 -3.26
C ASN A 394 -19.48 21.84 -2.21
N LYS A 395 -20.06 22.03 -1.03
CA LYS A 395 -20.13 21.01 0.02
C LYS A 395 -21.60 20.77 0.36
N THR A 396 -22.06 19.55 0.13
CA THR A 396 -23.42 19.14 0.48
C THR A 396 -23.36 18.26 1.72
N PRO A 397 -24.12 18.57 2.78
CA PRO A 397 -24.27 17.66 3.93
C PRO A 397 -24.79 16.30 3.47
N LYS A 398 -24.18 15.22 3.97
CA LYS A 398 -24.72 13.86 3.77
C LYS A 398 -25.88 13.66 4.76
N GLU A 399 -27.11 13.96 4.35
CA GLU A 399 -28.29 13.81 5.23
C GLU A 399 -28.53 12.35 5.67
N SER A 400 -28.10 11.36 4.88
CA SER A 400 -28.27 9.93 5.17
C SER A 400 -27.50 9.44 6.40
N ILE A 401 -26.45 10.13 6.82
CA ILE A 401 -25.64 9.77 8.00
C ILE A 401 -26.07 10.54 9.26
N ARG A 402 -27.09 11.41 9.16
CA ARG A 402 -27.64 12.07 10.34
C ARG A 402 -28.47 11.07 11.15
N ALA A 403 -27.98 10.71 12.32
CA ALA A 403 -28.69 9.88 13.26
C ALA A 403 -29.23 10.72 14.43
N SER A 404 -30.47 10.46 14.85
CA SER A 404 -31.03 11.00 16.10
C SER A 404 -30.63 10.17 17.33
N ARG A 405 -30.12 8.95 17.12
CA ARG A 405 -29.66 8.03 18.14
C ARG A 405 -28.46 7.25 17.64
N ALA A 406 -27.43 7.14 18.48
CA ALA A 406 -26.33 6.21 18.32
C ALA A 406 -26.39 5.17 19.45
N LEU A 407 -26.07 3.92 19.13
CA LEU A 407 -25.91 2.84 20.10
C LEU A 407 -24.49 2.31 19.96
N VAL A 408 -23.78 2.21 21.09
CA VAL A 408 -22.45 1.59 21.15
C VAL A 408 -22.64 0.29 21.92
N VAL A 409 -22.32 -0.83 21.28
CA VAL A 409 -22.26 -2.16 21.90
C VAL A 409 -20.78 -2.53 22.00
N TYR A 410 -20.40 -3.17 23.10
CA TYR A 410 -19.01 -3.49 23.40
C TYR A 410 -18.92 -4.80 24.18
N ASP A 411 -17.70 -5.31 24.37
CA ASP A 411 -17.41 -6.51 25.17
C ASP A 411 -18.19 -7.75 24.67
N LYS A 412 -17.88 -8.15 23.42
CA LYS A 412 -18.34 -9.42 22.85
C LYS A 412 -17.71 -10.54 23.67
N ARG A 413 -18.54 -11.35 24.33
CA ARG A 413 -18.04 -12.35 25.28
C ARG A 413 -17.32 -13.49 24.58
N ASP A 414 -17.90 -14.02 23.51
CA ASP A 414 -17.32 -15.11 22.72
C ASP A 414 -17.06 -14.57 21.31
N LEU A 415 -15.78 -14.44 20.96
CA LEU A 415 -15.36 -13.90 19.68
C LEU A 415 -15.77 -14.79 18.49
N SER A 416 -16.05 -16.08 18.73
CA SER A 416 -16.48 -17.02 17.69
C SER A 416 -17.95 -16.84 17.26
N PHE A 417 -18.77 -16.16 18.07
CA PHE A 417 -20.20 -15.98 17.81
C PHE A 417 -20.49 -14.87 16.78
N SER A 418 -21.76 -14.70 16.38
CA SER A 418 -22.16 -13.65 15.44
C SER A 418 -22.01 -12.24 16.03
N ASP A 419 -21.91 -11.23 15.17
CA ASP A 419 -21.87 -9.81 15.55
C ASP A 419 -23.25 -9.20 15.81
N ASP A 420 -24.24 -10.03 16.16
CA ASP A 420 -25.56 -9.54 16.53
C ASP A 420 -25.54 -8.89 17.92
N THR A 421 -26.38 -7.88 18.14
CA THR A 421 -26.49 -7.18 19.44
C THR A 421 -26.57 -8.08 20.68
N PRO A 422 -27.27 -9.25 20.66
CA PRO A 422 -27.32 -10.14 21.82
C PRO A 422 -25.97 -10.78 22.22
N SER A 423 -24.98 -10.78 21.33
CA SER A 423 -23.63 -11.31 21.60
C SER A 423 -22.76 -10.35 22.42
N TYR A 424 -23.22 -9.11 22.60
CA TYR A 424 -22.54 -8.03 23.32
C TYR A 424 -23.26 -7.75 24.66
N LYS A 425 -22.54 -7.14 25.61
CA LYS A 425 -23.11 -6.82 26.94
C LYS A 425 -23.99 -5.57 26.99
#